data_AF-A0A6L9Y1S0-F1
#
_entry.id   AF-A0A6L9Y1S0-F1
#
_cell.length_a   1.000
_cell.length_b   1.000
_cell.length_c   1.000
_cell.angle_alpha   90.00
_cell.angle_beta   90.00
_cell.angle_gamma   90.00
#
_symmetry.space_group_name_H-M   'P 1'
#
loop_
_entity.id
_entity.type
_entity.pdbx_description
1 polymer ?
#
loop_
_entity_poly.entity_id
_entity_poly.type
_entity_poly.pdbx_seq_one_letter_code
_entity_poly.pdbx_strand_id
1 'polypeptide(L)'
;MAGGNQVDLVADKQVDELLRNVDAMRPFVRYRMRGRPNDVDVVLQSVRETVWHRCEAFDPSRGTPNAFVFGITRNVVRRELCKHFQELDELPEDLESSDTPDPLATLVRRFDAHRWMSLVADFVGASDWAVITEMALSDGDTERVAARHQLTTRGLRTIRDRVSLTAHTVRAALAAVDANLPLTGSVILHCVPERGGLREVAEMIGDDADAIAATLHIHSGSARARIATAKRLLGIARTVIQQEMAA
;
A
#
# COMPACT_ATOMS: atom_id res chain seq x y z
N MET A 1 -2.92 31.90 -49.88
CA MET A 1 -3.10 30.44 -49.66
C MET A 1 -1.76 29.84 -49.27
N ALA A 2 -1.36 29.96 -47.98
CA ALA A 2 -0.09 29.43 -47.46
C ALA A 2 -0.19 29.19 -45.93
N GLY A 3 -1.32 28.64 -45.46
CA GLY A 3 -1.59 28.43 -44.03
C GLY A 3 -1.76 26.97 -43.60
N GLY A 4 -1.86 26.02 -44.54
CA GLY A 4 -2.11 24.60 -44.23
C GLY A 4 -0.91 23.89 -43.59
N ASN A 5 0.27 23.99 -44.22
CA ASN A 5 1.47 23.27 -43.76
C ASN A 5 1.94 23.63 -42.35
N GLN A 6 1.66 24.84 -41.86
CA GLN A 6 2.20 25.30 -40.58
C GLN A 6 1.36 24.84 -39.38
N VAL A 7 0.06 24.58 -39.58
CA VAL A 7 -0.84 24.08 -38.54
C VAL A 7 -0.62 22.58 -38.34
N ASP A 8 -0.50 21.82 -39.44
CA ASP A 8 -0.25 20.37 -39.40
C ASP A 8 1.11 20.04 -38.75
N LEU A 9 2.17 20.79 -39.07
CA LEU A 9 3.50 20.61 -38.47
C LEU A 9 3.57 20.94 -36.96
N VAL A 10 2.66 21.79 -36.45
CA VAL A 10 2.60 22.13 -35.02
C VAL A 10 1.80 21.08 -34.25
N ALA A 11 0.71 20.58 -34.84
CA ALA A 11 -0.06 19.47 -34.29
C ALA A 11 0.80 18.20 -34.16
N ASP A 12 1.58 17.86 -35.20
CA ASP A 12 2.46 16.69 -35.18
C ASP A 12 3.52 16.79 -34.08
N LYS A 13 4.15 17.96 -33.90
CA LYS A 13 5.16 18.16 -32.84
C LYS A 13 4.57 18.09 -31.44
N GLN A 14 3.34 18.58 -31.25
CA GLN A 14 2.64 18.52 -29.97
C GLN A 14 2.29 17.07 -29.61
N VAL A 15 1.87 16.26 -30.59
CA VAL A 15 1.60 14.84 -30.38
C VAL A 15 2.88 14.08 -30.06
N ASP A 16 3.98 14.34 -30.78
CA ASP A 16 5.29 13.73 -30.50
C ASP A 16 5.81 14.07 -29.09
N GLU A 17 5.56 15.29 -28.61
CA GLU A 17 5.89 15.67 -27.23
C GLU A 17 5.05 14.90 -26.20
N LEU A 18 3.74 14.76 -26.45
CA LEU A 18 2.86 13.99 -25.56
C LEU A 18 3.25 12.50 -25.54
N LEU A 19 3.57 11.90 -26.69
CA LEU A 19 3.98 10.50 -26.78
C LEU A 19 5.32 10.25 -26.07
N ARG A 20 6.29 11.16 -26.18
CA ARG A 20 7.53 11.09 -25.39
C ARG A 20 7.27 11.13 -23.88
N ASN A 21 6.28 11.91 -23.44
CA ASN A 21 5.87 11.92 -22.05
C ASN A 21 5.21 10.59 -21.63
N VAL A 22 4.57 9.86 -22.54
CA VAL A 22 4.05 8.50 -22.25
C VAL A 22 5.19 7.53 -21.95
N ASP A 23 6.28 7.58 -22.72
CA ASP A 23 7.44 6.71 -22.47
C ASP A 23 8.09 6.99 -21.11
N ALA A 24 8.11 8.26 -20.69
CA ALA A 24 8.56 8.66 -19.36
C ALA A 24 7.68 8.11 -18.22
N MET A 25 6.45 7.67 -18.50
CA MET A 25 5.54 7.07 -17.51
C MET A 25 5.79 5.57 -17.28
N ARG A 26 6.66 4.92 -18.06
CA ARG A 26 6.97 3.48 -17.91
C ARG A 26 7.34 3.07 -16.47
N PRO A 27 8.17 3.80 -15.70
CA PRO A 27 8.45 3.47 -14.31
C PRO A 27 7.21 3.48 -13.41
N PHE A 28 6.30 4.45 -13.62
CA PHE A 28 5.05 4.55 -12.89
C PHE A 28 4.12 3.36 -13.21
N VAL A 29 3.94 3.03 -14.49
CA VAL A 29 3.13 1.88 -14.89
C VAL A 29 3.70 0.58 -14.34
N ARG A 30 5.02 0.36 -14.46
CA ARG A 30 5.69 -0.82 -13.90
C ARG A 30 5.52 -0.93 -12.38
N TYR A 31 5.59 0.19 -11.66
CA TYR A 31 5.34 0.22 -10.22
C TYR A 31 3.89 -0.15 -9.87
N ARG A 32 2.92 0.34 -10.64
CA ARG A 32 1.48 0.07 -10.39
C ARG A 32 1.07 -1.35 -10.79
N MET A 33 1.69 -1.92 -11.82
CA MET A 33 1.45 -3.28 -12.31
C MET A 33 2.41 -4.31 -11.67
N ARG A 34 2.92 -4.05 -10.46
CA ARG A 34 3.77 -5.02 -9.73
C ARG A 34 3.03 -6.35 -9.57
N GLY A 35 3.69 -7.45 -9.95
CA GLY A 35 3.10 -8.78 -10.02
C GLY A 35 2.56 -9.17 -11.40
N ARG A 36 2.53 -8.22 -12.36
CA ARG A 36 2.06 -8.43 -13.74
C ARG A 36 2.99 -7.78 -14.76
N PRO A 37 4.23 -8.28 -14.91
CA PRO A 37 5.23 -7.65 -15.77
C PRO A 37 4.82 -7.64 -17.26
N ASN A 38 4.03 -8.62 -17.70
CA ASN A 38 3.58 -8.76 -19.09
C ASN A 38 2.55 -7.69 -19.51
N ASP A 39 1.80 -7.13 -18.56
CA ASP A 39 0.74 -6.16 -18.86
C ASP A 39 1.29 -4.73 -19.05
N VAL A 40 2.53 -4.48 -18.65
CA VAL A 40 3.11 -3.13 -18.63
C VAL A 40 3.12 -2.51 -20.03
N ASP A 41 3.53 -3.27 -21.05
CA ASP A 41 3.59 -2.79 -22.42
C ASP A 41 2.19 -2.62 -23.04
N VAL A 42 1.24 -3.50 -22.69
CA VAL A 42 -0.17 -3.39 -23.11
C VAL A 42 -0.81 -2.12 -22.54
N VAL A 43 -0.61 -1.86 -21.25
CA VAL A 43 -1.12 -0.65 -20.59
C VAL A 43 -0.49 0.60 -21.20
N LEU A 44 0.82 0.61 -21.42
CA LEU A 44 1.50 1.75 -22.06
C LEU A 44 0.97 1.98 -23.48
N GLN A 45 0.67 0.92 -24.23
CA GLN A 45 0.06 1.03 -25.54
C GLN A 45 -1.33 1.66 -25.48
N SER A 46 -2.19 1.23 -24.55
CA SER A 46 -3.51 1.85 -24.36
C SER A 46 -3.42 3.33 -23.92
N VAL A 47 -2.39 3.69 -23.17
CA VAL A 47 -2.11 5.09 -22.83
C VAL A 47 -1.73 5.88 -24.08
N ARG A 48 -0.85 5.36 -24.94
CA ARG A 48 -0.48 6.02 -26.21
C ARG A 48 -1.69 6.25 -27.09
N GLU A 49 -2.54 5.26 -27.28
CA GLU A 49 -3.78 5.36 -28.06
C GLU A 49 -4.73 6.41 -27.47
N THR A 50 -4.90 6.42 -26.14
CA THR A 50 -5.77 7.40 -25.48
C THR A 50 -5.21 8.82 -25.60
N VAL A 51 -3.89 8.99 -25.53
CA VAL A 51 -3.21 10.27 -25.73
C VAL A 51 -3.36 10.73 -27.17
N TRP A 52 -3.16 9.84 -28.14
CA TRP A 52 -3.35 10.12 -29.57
C TRP A 52 -4.77 10.60 -29.85
N HIS A 53 -5.80 9.94 -29.32
CA HIS A 53 -7.20 10.36 -29.51
C HIS A 53 -7.59 11.64 -28.76
N ARG A 54 -6.82 12.06 -27.76
CA ARG A 54 -7.13 13.22 -26.91
C ARG A 54 -6.14 14.37 -27.06
N CYS A 55 -5.19 14.28 -27.99
CA CYS A 55 -4.14 15.28 -28.14
C CYS A 55 -4.71 16.67 -28.46
N GLU A 56 -5.79 16.75 -29.23
CA GLU A 56 -6.49 17.99 -29.58
C GLU A 56 -7.15 18.66 -28.36
N ALA A 57 -7.46 17.89 -27.32
CA ALA A 57 -8.03 18.42 -26.08
C ALA A 57 -6.96 18.92 -25.10
N PHE A 58 -5.68 18.80 -25.43
CA PHE A 58 -4.61 19.34 -24.61
C PHE A 58 -4.53 20.86 -24.77
N ASP A 59 -4.71 21.55 -23.65
CA ASP A 59 -4.60 23.00 -23.55
C ASP A 59 -3.37 23.37 -22.71
N PRO A 60 -2.29 23.89 -23.32
CA PRO A 60 -1.07 24.29 -22.63
C PRO A 60 -1.28 25.36 -21.55
N SER A 61 -2.35 26.16 -21.65
CA SER A 61 -2.66 27.19 -20.64
C SER A 61 -3.20 26.60 -19.33
N ARG A 62 -3.68 25.35 -19.37
CA ARG A 62 -4.31 24.66 -18.23
C ARG A 62 -3.38 23.66 -17.54
N GLY A 63 -2.20 23.39 -18.10
CA GLY A 63 -1.23 22.50 -17.49
C GLY A 63 -0.11 22.05 -18.43
N THR A 64 0.81 21.27 -17.88
CA THR A 64 1.96 20.74 -18.63
C THR A 64 1.59 19.47 -19.41
N PRO A 65 2.28 19.16 -20.52
CA PRO A 65 2.11 17.91 -21.26
C PRO A 65 2.24 16.67 -20.37
N ASN A 66 3.20 16.69 -19.44
CA ASN A 66 3.42 15.63 -18.48
C ASN A 66 2.21 15.41 -17.56
N ALA A 67 1.63 16.48 -17.00
CA ALA A 67 0.46 16.38 -16.13
C ALA A 67 -0.77 15.85 -16.87
N PHE A 68 -0.96 16.27 -18.14
CA PHE A 68 -2.02 15.77 -19.01
C PHE A 68 -1.87 14.27 -19.28
N VAL A 69 -0.69 13.83 -19.71
CA VAL A 69 -0.36 12.43 -19.97
C VAL A 69 -0.45 11.59 -18.69
N PHE A 70 0.01 12.12 -17.56
CA PHE A 70 -0.11 11.46 -16.25
C PHE A 70 -1.57 11.23 -15.85
N GLY A 71 -2.44 12.23 -16.06
CA GLY A 71 -3.88 12.10 -15.81
C GLY A 71 -4.52 10.98 -16.64
N ILE A 72 -4.17 10.88 -17.92
CA ILE A 72 -4.60 9.78 -18.80
C ILE A 72 -4.04 8.45 -18.30
N THR A 73 -2.72 8.38 -18.05
CA THR A 73 -2.01 7.17 -17.60
C THR A 73 -2.62 6.62 -16.33
N ARG A 74 -2.87 7.47 -15.34
CA ARG A 74 -3.51 7.09 -14.07
C ARG A 74 -4.88 6.48 -14.29
N ASN A 75 -5.68 7.03 -15.21
CA ASN A 75 -7.03 6.55 -15.49
C ASN A 75 -7.02 5.21 -16.23
N VAL A 76 -6.13 5.03 -17.21
CA VAL A 76 -5.97 3.77 -17.94
C VAL A 76 -5.49 2.68 -16.99
N VAL A 77 -4.43 2.93 -16.20
CA VAL A 77 -3.94 1.98 -15.19
C VAL A 77 -5.04 1.61 -14.20
N ARG A 78 -5.81 2.59 -13.70
CA ARG A 78 -6.94 2.32 -12.80
C ARG A 78 -7.98 1.42 -13.47
N ARG A 79 -8.33 1.67 -14.73
CA ARG A 79 -9.30 0.87 -15.49
C ARG A 79 -8.83 -0.56 -15.66
N GLU A 80 -7.58 -0.79 -16.04
CA GLU A 80 -7.03 -2.14 -16.21
C GLU A 80 -6.97 -2.92 -14.89
N LEU A 81 -6.63 -2.24 -13.79
CA LEU A 81 -6.70 -2.86 -12.46
C LEU A 81 -8.15 -3.22 -12.05
N CYS A 82 -9.15 -2.46 -12.50
CA CYS A 82 -10.57 -2.73 -12.21
C CYS A 82 -11.19 -3.79 -13.13
N LYS A 83 -10.85 -3.84 -14.42
CA LYS A 83 -11.38 -4.84 -15.37
C LYS A 83 -11.08 -6.26 -14.91
N HIS A 84 -9.86 -6.52 -14.44
CA HIS A 84 -9.48 -7.83 -13.92
C HIS A 84 -10.00 -8.13 -12.51
N PHE A 85 -10.57 -7.14 -11.82
CA PHE A 85 -11.36 -7.38 -10.61
C PHE A 85 -12.78 -7.85 -10.97
N GLN A 86 -13.27 -7.51 -12.15
CA GLN A 86 -14.56 -7.94 -12.70
C GLN A 86 -14.48 -9.28 -13.45
N GLU A 87 -13.35 -9.59 -14.11
CA GLU A 87 -13.15 -10.89 -14.78
C GLU A 87 -12.97 -12.09 -13.81
N LEU A 88 -12.88 -11.84 -12.50
CA LEU A 88 -12.96 -12.90 -11.49
C LEU A 88 -14.40 -13.38 -11.22
N ASP A 89 -15.42 -12.65 -11.70
CA ASP A 89 -16.85 -12.99 -11.50
C ASP A 89 -17.46 -13.80 -12.67
N GLU A 90 -16.76 -13.97 -13.80
CA GLU A 90 -17.25 -14.74 -14.96
C GLU A 90 -16.25 -15.85 -15.34
N LEU A 91 -16.06 -16.82 -14.45
CA LEU A 91 -15.42 -18.09 -14.79
C LEU A 91 -16.48 -19.10 -15.27
N PRO A 92 -16.22 -19.88 -16.34
CA PRO A 92 -17.11 -20.99 -16.73
C PRO A 92 -17.28 -21.98 -15.58
N GLU A 93 -18.52 -22.38 -15.29
CA GLU A 93 -18.88 -23.35 -14.24
C GLU A 93 -18.20 -24.73 -14.40
N ASP A 94 -17.58 -25.00 -15.55
CA ASP A 94 -16.97 -26.28 -15.91
C ASP A 94 -15.44 -26.35 -15.71
N LEU A 95 -14.80 -25.32 -15.13
CA LEU A 95 -13.47 -25.49 -14.58
C LEU A 95 -13.60 -26.15 -13.21
N GLU A 96 -13.54 -27.49 -13.19
CA GLU A 96 -13.22 -28.22 -11.97
C GLU A 96 -11.90 -27.69 -11.41
N SER A 97 -12.01 -26.73 -10.51
CA SER A 97 -10.96 -26.31 -9.61
C SER A 97 -10.59 -27.54 -8.77
N SER A 98 -9.60 -28.28 -9.23
CA SER A 98 -8.87 -29.22 -8.37
C SER A 98 -7.93 -28.50 -7.40
N ASP A 99 -8.13 -27.19 -7.17
CA ASP A 99 -7.60 -26.48 -6.01
C ASP A 99 -8.39 -26.89 -4.76
N THR A 100 -8.39 -28.20 -4.48
CA THR A 100 -8.60 -28.65 -3.11
C THR A 100 -7.37 -28.14 -2.38
N PRO A 101 -7.49 -27.11 -1.52
CA PRO A 101 -6.32 -26.55 -0.87
C PRO A 101 -5.64 -27.69 -0.12
N ASP A 102 -4.33 -27.88 -0.31
CA ASP A 102 -3.60 -28.92 0.40
C ASP A 102 -4.02 -28.88 1.89
N PRO A 103 -4.63 -29.96 2.42
CA PRO A 103 -5.15 -29.96 3.78
C PRO A 103 -4.07 -29.60 4.79
N LEU A 104 -2.81 -30.01 4.55
CA LEU A 104 -1.70 -29.66 5.43
C LEU A 104 -1.36 -28.18 5.33
N ALA A 105 -1.20 -27.62 4.12
CA ALA A 105 -1.01 -26.19 3.92
C ALA A 105 -2.13 -25.34 4.55
N THR A 106 -3.37 -25.83 4.53
CA THR A 106 -4.52 -25.16 5.15
C THR A 106 -4.44 -25.19 6.67
N LEU A 107 -4.05 -26.32 7.26
CA LEU A 107 -3.83 -26.44 8.70
C LEU A 107 -2.67 -25.56 9.17
N VAL A 108 -1.55 -25.55 8.44
CA VAL A 108 -0.38 -24.69 8.73
C VAL A 108 -0.79 -23.22 8.68
N ARG A 109 -1.48 -22.77 7.61
CA ARG A 109 -1.99 -21.40 7.50
C ARG A 109 -2.90 -21.03 8.66
N ARG A 110 -3.78 -21.94 9.11
CA ARG A 110 -4.69 -21.70 10.23
C ARG A 110 -3.93 -21.61 11.56
N PHE A 111 -2.93 -22.47 11.75
CA PHE A 111 -2.06 -22.44 12.93
C PHE A 111 -1.27 -21.13 12.99
N ASP A 112 -0.62 -20.75 11.89
CA ASP A 112 0.12 -19.49 11.78
C ASP A 112 -0.80 -18.30 12.03
N ALA A 113 -2.01 -18.33 11.43
CA ALA A 113 -3.03 -17.30 11.64
C ALA A 113 -3.39 -17.18 13.13
N HIS A 114 -3.66 -18.29 13.79
CA HIS A 114 -3.97 -18.29 15.21
C HIS A 114 -2.82 -17.74 16.06
N ARG A 115 -1.58 -18.19 15.82
CA ARG A 115 -0.37 -17.76 16.54
C ARG A 115 -0.21 -16.24 16.53
N TRP A 116 -0.18 -15.64 15.34
CA TRP A 116 0.01 -14.18 15.26
C TRP A 116 -1.22 -13.40 15.72
N MET A 117 -2.44 -13.89 15.48
CA MET A 117 -3.67 -13.19 15.89
C MET A 117 -3.80 -13.10 17.41
N SER A 118 -3.47 -14.18 18.13
CA SER A 118 -3.48 -14.19 19.60
C SER A 118 -2.51 -13.16 20.17
N LEU A 119 -1.26 -13.14 19.67
CA LEU A 119 -0.26 -12.14 20.08
C LEU A 119 -0.71 -10.71 19.79
N VAL A 120 -1.31 -10.45 18.62
CA VAL A 120 -1.80 -9.10 18.28
C VAL A 120 -2.91 -8.68 19.24
N ALA A 121 -3.86 -9.56 19.54
CA ALA A 121 -4.97 -9.28 20.45
C ALA A 121 -4.48 -8.83 21.83
N ASP A 122 -3.42 -9.47 22.35
CA ASP A 122 -2.79 -9.13 23.63
C ASP A 122 -2.21 -7.71 23.65
N PHE A 123 -1.63 -7.24 22.52
CA PHE A 123 -1.02 -5.91 22.45
C PHE A 123 -1.99 -4.77 22.13
N VAL A 124 -3.07 -5.01 21.40
CA VAL A 124 -4.02 -3.96 21.00
C VAL A 124 -5.16 -3.77 21.99
N GLY A 125 -5.42 -4.78 22.83
CA GLY A 125 -6.48 -4.78 23.82
C GLY A 125 -7.85 -5.17 23.25
N ALA A 126 -8.73 -5.64 24.14
CA ALA A 126 -10.00 -6.27 23.76
C ALA A 126 -10.94 -5.35 22.96
N SER A 127 -11.00 -4.05 23.28
CA SER A 127 -11.90 -3.11 22.60
C SER A 127 -11.51 -2.90 21.13
N ASP A 128 -10.23 -2.67 20.85
CA ASP A 128 -9.72 -2.49 19.49
C ASP A 128 -9.85 -3.76 18.67
N TRP A 129 -9.56 -4.90 19.31
CA TRP A 129 -9.68 -6.21 18.67
C TRP A 129 -11.12 -6.54 18.28
N ALA A 130 -12.08 -6.20 19.15
CA ALA A 130 -13.51 -6.35 18.86
C ALA A 130 -13.93 -5.50 17.64
N VAL A 131 -13.49 -4.25 17.56
CA VAL A 131 -13.74 -3.37 16.41
C VAL A 131 -13.22 -3.99 15.12
N ILE A 132 -11.97 -4.50 15.11
CA ILE A 132 -11.37 -5.07 13.89
C ILE A 132 -12.02 -6.39 13.50
N THR A 133 -12.37 -7.23 14.46
CA THR A 133 -13.10 -8.47 14.21
C THR A 133 -14.46 -8.16 13.58
N GLU A 134 -15.18 -7.18 14.11
CA GLU A 134 -16.47 -6.79 13.56
C GLU A 134 -16.34 -6.15 12.17
N MET A 135 -15.32 -5.33 11.93
CA MET A 135 -15.02 -4.81 10.58
C MET A 135 -14.79 -5.94 9.58
N ALA A 136 -14.08 -7.00 9.96
CA ALA A 136 -13.80 -8.14 9.08
C ALA A 136 -15.06 -8.96 8.77
N LEU A 137 -16.03 -9.02 9.69
CA LEU A 137 -17.29 -9.74 9.55
C LEU A 137 -18.43 -8.91 8.92
N SER A 138 -18.19 -7.62 8.64
CA SER A 138 -19.22 -6.69 8.16
C SER A 138 -19.20 -6.46 6.64
N ASP A 139 -18.46 -7.27 5.88
CA ASP A 139 -18.31 -7.14 4.42
C ASP A 139 -17.94 -5.71 3.96
N GLY A 140 -17.22 -4.96 4.80
CA GLY A 140 -16.77 -3.60 4.50
C GLY A 140 -17.71 -2.46 4.93
N ASP A 141 -18.83 -2.74 5.61
CA ASP A 141 -19.72 -1.69 6.16
C ASP A 141 -19.08 -0.99 7.37
N THR A 142 -18.20 -0.03 7.08
CA THR A 142 -17.49 0.74 8.11
C THR A 142 -18.36 1.74 8.87
N GLU A 143 -19.50 2.15 8.31
CA GLU A 143 -20.38 3.14 8.95
C GLU A 143 -21.18 2.48 10.08
N ARG A 144 -21.71 1.28 9.83
CA ARG A 144 -22.41 0.49 10.85
C ARG A 144 -21.50 0.15 12.02
N VAL A 145 -20.26 -0.25 11.74
CA VAL A 145 -19.28 -0.55 12.79
C VAL A 145 -18.92 0.71 13.58
N ALA A 146 -18.71 1.84 12.91
CA ALA A 146 -18.45 3.11 13.59
C ALA A 146 -19.60 3.50 14.52
N ALA A 147 -20.85 3.41 14.06
CA ALA A 147 -22.04 3.73 14.85
C ALA A 147 -22.18 2.82 16.08
N ARG A 148 -21.99 1.50 15.90
CA ARG A 148 -22.12 0.52 16.99
C ARG A 148 -21.09 0.73 18.10
N HIS A 149 -19.86 1.08 17.73
CA HIS A 149 -18.77 1.35 18.68
C HIS A 149 -18.71 2.82 19.13
N GLN A 150 -19.67 3.66 18.72
CA GLN A 150 -19.72 5.10 19.02
C GLN A 150 -18.43 5.83 18.61
N LEU A 151 -17.84 5.40 17.49
CA LEU A 151 -16.62 5.95 16.92
C LEU A 151 -16.93 6.88 15.76
N THR A 152 -16.07 7.88 15.56
CA THR A 152 -16.02 8.60 14.29
C THR A 152 -15.32 7.75 13.23
N THR A 153 -15.57 8.04 11.94
CA THR A 153 -14.83 7.41 10.83
C THR A 153 -13.31 7.57 10.98
N ARG A 154 -12.87 8.70 11.55
CA ARG A 154 -11.46 8.95 11.87
C ARG A 154 -10.97 8.04 12.99
N GLY A 155 -11.75 7.90 14.07
CA GLY A 155 -11.44 6.99 15.18
C GLY A 155 -11.31 5.54 14.72
N LEU A 156 -12.26 5.08 13.89
CA LEU A 156 -12.21 3.75 13.28
C LEU A 156 -10.94 3.54 12.44
N ARG A 157 -10.57 4.53 11.63
CA ARG A 157 -9.32 4.50 10.84
C ARG A 157 -8.09 4.42 11.75
N THR A 158 -8.05 5.20 12.83
CA THR A 158 -6.94 5.18 13.79
C THR A 158 -6.79 3.82 14.48
N ILE A 159 -7.89 3.17 14.86
CA ILE A 159 -7.86 1.79 15.40
C ILE A 159 -7.34 0.82 14.35
N ARG A 160 -7.88 0.87 13.12
CA ARG A 160 -7.41 0.03 12.01
C ARG A 160 -5.92 0.19 11.74
N ASP A 161 -5.43 1.42 11.69
CA ASP A 161 -4.02 1.71 11.46
C ASP A 161 -3.17 1.16 12.61
N ARG A 162 -3.58 1.38 13.87
CA ARG A 162 -2.90 0.86 15.06
C ARG A 162 -2.81 -0.68 15.04
N VAL A 163 -3.93 -1.37 14.86
CA VAL A 163 -3.96 -2.85 14.82
C VAL A 163 -3.16 -3.38 13.64
N SER A 164 -3.24 -2.73 12.47
CA SER A 164 -2.43 -3.12 11.31
C SER A 164 -0.93 -2.95 11.57
N LEU A 165 -0.51 -1.90 12.30
CA LEU A 165 0.91 -1.66 12.62
C LEU A 165 1.41 -2.74 13.58
N THR A 166 0.64 -3.03 14.62
CA THR A 166 0.94 -4.11 15.56
C THR A 166 1.02 -5.46 14.85
N ALA A 167 0.04 -5.80 14.00
CA ALA A 167 0.04 -7.06 13.26
C ALA A 167 1.24 -7.21 12.32
N HIS A 168 1.64 -6.14 11.63
CA HIS A 168 2.86 -6.17 10.83
C HIS A 168 4.09 -6.47 11.69
N THR A 169 4.23 -5.77 12.82
CA THR A 169 5.38 -5.94 13.71
C THR A 169 5.44 -7.32 14.34
N VAL A 170 4.31 -7.86 14.81
CA VAL A 170 4.22 -9.23 15.35
C VAL A 170 4.61 -10.24 14.28
N ARG A 171 4.05 -10.13 13.06
CA ARG A 171 4.37 -11.07 11.97
C ARG A 171 5.84 -11.01 11.55
N ALA A 172 6.43 -9.82 11.52
CA ALA A 172 7.86 -9.66 11.21
C ALA A 172 8.75 -10.25 12.31
N ALA A 173 8.37 -10.08 13.58
CA ALA A 173 9.06 -10.68 14.72
C ALA A 173 8.99 -12.21 14.68
N LEU A 174 7.82 -12.79 14.43
CA LEU A 174 7.66 -14.24 14.26
C LEU A 174 8.51 -14.77 13.10
N ALA A 175 8.51 -14.09 11.95
CA ALA A 175 9.35 -14.47 10.82
C ALA A 175 10.85 -14.41 11.15
N ALA A 176 11.28 -13.45 11.98
CA ALA A 176 12.67 -13.39 12.45
C ALA A 176 13.04 -14.56 13.37
N VAL A 177 12.11 -14.98 14.24
CA VAL A 177 12.29 -16.16 15.10
C VAL A 177 12.31 -17.43 14.27
N ASP A 178 11.38 -17.61 13.34
CA ASP A 178 11.31 -18.79 12.47
C ASP A 178 12.56 -18.90 11.58
N ALA A 179 13.20 -17.77 11.24
CA ALA A 179 14.48 -17.70 10.53
C ALA A 179 15.71 -17.86 11.45
N ASN A 180 15.53 -18.12 12.75
CA ASN A 180 16.60 -18.25 13.75
C ASN A 180 17.52 -17.02 13.85
N LEU A 181 16.98 -15.82 13.66
CA LEU A 181 17.77 -14.59 13.79
C LEU A 181 18.02 -14.25 15.27
N PRO A 182 19.21 -13.74 15.62
CA PRO A 182 19.53 -13.37 16.99
C PRO A 182 18.77 -12.12 17.45
N LEU A 183 18.41 -12.07 18.73
CA LEU A 183 17.81 -10.89 19.35
C LEU A 183 18.81 -9.73 19.41
N THR A 184 18.79 -8.88 18.38
CA THR A 184 19.64 -7.69 18.25
C THR A 184 18.81 -6.44 17.98
N GLY A 185 19.37 -5.26 18.24
CA GLY A 185 18.71 -3.99 17.94
C GLY A 185 18.31 -3.84 16.46
N SER A 186 19.16 -4.30 15.54
CA SER A 186 18.88 -4.28 14.09
C SER A 186 17.70 -5.17 13.72
N VAL A 187 17.62 -6.39 14.24
CA VAL A 187 16.49 -7.31 13.99
C VAL A 187 15.17 -6.71 14.52
N ILE A 188 15.19 -6.14 15.73
CA ILE A 188 14.02 -5.48 16.32
C ILE A 188 13.59 -4.28 15.45
N LEU A 189 14.54 -3.48 14.98
CA LEU A 189 14.28 -2.34 14.10
C LEU A 189 13.64 -2.77 12.76
N HIS A 190 14.12 -3.87 12.16
CA HIS A 190 13.55 -4.40 10.92
C HIS A 190 12.10 -4.89 11.07
N CYS A 191 11.66 -5.21 12.29
CA CYS A 191 10.25 -5.53 12.56
C CYS A 191 9.33 -4.30 12.55
N VAL A 192 9.88 -3.08 12.61
CA VAL A 192 9.09 -1.84 12.53
C VAL A 192 8.71 -1.59 11.06
N PRO A 193 7.43 -1.30 10.76
CA PRO A 193 6.98 -0.98 9.40
C PRO A 193 7.67 0.26 8.83
N GLU A 194 8.04 0.23 7.54
CA GLU A 194 8.57 1.42 6.83
C GLU A 194 7.51 2.49 6.61
N ARG A 195 6.25 2.08 6.50
CA ARG A 195 5.13 2.99 6.19
C ARG A 195 5.03 4.14 7.18
N GLY A 196 4.84 5.34 6.66
CA GLY A 196 4.67 6.56 7.45
C GLY A 196 5.95 7.07 8.13
N GLY A 197 7.13 6.57 7.72
CA GLY A 197 8.44 6.99 8.25
C GLY A 197 8.72 6.44 9.66
N LEU A 198 8.01 5.38 10.09
CA LEU A 198 8.14 4.88 11.47
C LEU A 198 9.48 4.20 11.72
N ARG A 199 10.04 3.50 10.73
CA ARG A 199 11.37 2.89 10.84
C ARG A 199 12.49 3.93 10.91
N GLU A 200 12.43 4.96 10.05
CA GLU A 200 13.38 6.08 10.10
C GLU A 200 13.33 6.78 11.47
N VAL A 201 12.13 7.02 12.01
CA VAL A 201 11.97 7.56 13.37
C VAL A 201 12.51 6.60 14.43
N ALA A 202 12.38 5.29 14.24
CA ALA A 202 12.91 4.28 15.15
C ALA A 202 14.45 4.21 15.11
N GLU A 203 15.09 4.49 13.98
CA GLU A 203 16.55 4.63 13.86
C GLU A 203 17.07 5.82 14.67
N MET A 204 16.31 6.92 14.69
CA MET A 204 16.63 8.15 15.42
C MET A 204 16.01 8.21 16.82
N ILE A 205 15.61 7.07 17.42
CA ILE A 205 14.78 7.09 18.65
C ILE A 205 15.46 7.72 19.88
N GLY A 206 16.79 7.88 19.83
CA GLY A 206 17.60 8.56 20.85
C GLY A 206 17.65 10.08 20.70
N ASP A 207 17.24 10.61 19.55
CA ASP A 207 17.26 12.04 19.26
C ASP A 207 16.01 12.74 19.80
N ASP A 208 16.09 14.07 19.96
CA ASP A 208 14.93 14.86 20.35
C ASP A 208 13.93 15.03 19.20
N ALA A 209 12.70 15.38 19.54
CA ALA A 209 11.61 15.46 18.56
C ALA A 209 11.78 16.59 17.54
N ASP A 210 12.53 17.64 17.86
CA ASP A 210 12.74 18.78 16.97
C ASP A 210 13.88 18.49 15.98
N ALA A 211 14.91 17.76 16.40
CA ALA A 211 15.95 17.20 15.55
C ALA A 211 15.38 16.20 14.55
N ILE A 212 14.56 15.24 15.00
CA ILE A 212 13.87 14.29 14.10
C ILE A 212 12.95 15.03 13.13
N ALA A 213 12.24 16.05 13.61
CA ALA A 213 11.36 16.86 12.77
C ALA A 213 12.12 17.61 11.69
N ALA A 214 13.29 18.17 12.02
CA ALA A 214 14.17 18.84 11.07
C ALA A 214 14.72 17.86 10.02
N THR A 215 15.23 16.70 10.45
CA THR A 215 15.79 15.66 9.58
C THR A 215 14.76 15.11 8.60
N LEU A 216 13.54 14.86 9.06
CA LEU A 216 12.46 14.31 8.24
C LEU A 216 11.60 15.37 7.54
N HIS A 217 11.92 16.66 7.71
CA HIS A 217 11.14 17.78 7.21
C HIS A 217 9.64 17.71 7.56
N ILE A 218 9.33 17.34 8.81
CA ILE A 218 7.96 17.23 9.33
C ILE A 218 7.72 18.20 10.49
N HIS A 219 6.46 18.37 10.87
CA HIS A 219 6.10 19.14 12.06
C HIS A 219 6.50 18.40 13.36
N SER A 220 7.00 19.12 14.37
CA SER A 220 7.45 18.54 15.66
C SER A 220 6.38 17.74 16.40
N GLY A 221 5.12 18.21 16.38
CA GLY A 221 3.99 17.44 16.90
C GLY A 221 3.78 16.10 16.18
N SER A 222 4.06 16.04 14.88
CA SER A 222 4.00 14.82 14.08
C SER A 222 5.17 13.88 14.41
N ALA A 223 6.37 14.43 14.63
CA ALA A 223 7.51 13.66 15.12
C ALA A 223 7.22 13.01 16.47
N ARG A 224 6.68 13.75 17.47
CA ARG A 224 6.31 13.20 18.78
C ARG A 224 5.34 12.02 18.69
N ALA A 225 4.30 12.14 17.87
CA ALA A 225 3.33 11.06 17.67
C ALA A 225 3.98 9.81 17.03
N ARG A 226 4.88 10.00 16.06
CA ARG A 226 5.64 8.90 15.43
C ARG A 226 6.62 8.26 16.41
N ILE A 227 7.33 9.05 17.23
CA ILE A 227 8.26 8.54 18.26
C ILE A 227 7.51 7.65 19.25
N ALA A 228 6.37 8.10 19.76
CA ALA A 228 5.55 7.29 20.67
C ALA A 228 5.10 5.98 20.03
N THR A 229 4.70 6.03 18.76
CA THR A 229 4.30 4.84 17.99
C THR A 229 5.48 3.90 17.76
N ALA A 230 6.64 4.42 17.33
CA ALA A 230 7.85 3.65 17.09
C ALA A 230 8.35 2.96 18.36
N LYS A 231 8.41 3.68 19.51
CA LYS A 231 8.78 3.09 20.82
C LYS A 231 7.87 1.91 21.17
N ARG A 232 6.56 2.07 20.99
CA ARG A 232 5.59 0.99 21.24
C ARG A 232 5.88 -0.23 20.35
N LEU A 233 6.10 -0.02 19.05
CA LEU A 233 6.35 -1.12 18.10
C LEU A 233 7.69 -1.82 18.36
N LEU A 234 8.76 -1.08 18.69
CA LEU A 234 10.04 -1.66 19.12
C LEU A 234 9.87 -2.54 20.37
N GLY A 235 9.07 -2.07 21.34
CA GLY A 235 8.74 -2.84 22.54
C GLY A 235 8.02 -4.15 22.20
N ILE A 236 6.98 -4.09 21.36
CA ILE A 236 6.23 -5.25 20.89
C ILE A 236 7.15 -6.26 20.19
N ALA A 237 7.96 -5.82 19.23
CA ALA A 237 8.89 -6.69 18.50
C ALA A 237 9.85 -7.42 19.46
N ARG A 238 10.44 -6.68 20.41
CA ARG A 238 11.33 -7.26 21.42
C ARG A 238 10.61 -8.32 22.25
N THR A 239 9.41 -8.01 22.76
CA THR A 239 8.63 -8.92 23.61
C THR A 239 8.28 -10.21 22.86
N VAL A 240 7.80 -10.11 21.61
CA VAL A 240 7.45 -11.28 20.80
C VAL A 240 8.68 -12.17 20.57
N ILE A 241 9.80 -11.60 20.13
CA ILE A 241 11.03 -12.39 19.89
C ILE A 241 11.48 -13.07 21.18
N GLN A 242 11.45 -12.37 22.32
CA GLN A 242 11.84 -12.94 23.62
C GLN A 242 10.92 -14.07 24.07
N GLN A 243 9.60 -13.93 23.91
CA GLN A 243 8.64 -14.96 24.29
C GLN A 243 8.80 -16.21 23.43
N GLU A 244 8.94 -16.04 22.12
CA GLU A 244 9.00 -17.15 21.17
C GLU A 244 10.36 -17.85 21.14
N MET A 245 11.45 -17.16 21.48
CA MET A 245 12.76 -17.80 21.68
C MET A 245 12.83 -18.61 23.00
N ALA A 246 11.93 -18.35 23.94
CA ALA A 246 11.87 -19.04 25.24
C ALA A 246 10.86 -20.20 25.28
N ALA A 247 10.02 -20.33 24.25
CA ALA A 247 9.03 -21.40 24.08
C ALA A 247 9.65 -22.62 23.39
#